data_AF-A0A7C6Y952-F1
#
_entry.id   AF-A0A7C6Y952-F1
#
_cell.length_a   1.000
_cell.length_b   1.000
_cell.length_c   1.000
_cell.angle_alpha   90.00
_cell.angle_beta   90.00
_cell.angle_gamma   90.00
#
_symmetry.space_group_name_H-M   'P 1'
#
loop_
_entity.id
_entity.type
_entity.pdbx_description
1 polymer ?
#
loop_
_entity_poly.entity_id
_entity_poly.type
_entity_poly.pdbx_seq_one_letter_code
_entity_poly.pdbx_strand_id
1 'polypeptide(L)'
;MCAKKHKAKCRKIWAEKNKERMRYLIDRWHKKNRDPNTDARMAERAARIERRENTRVLMVVVKQLKREAMFREGLASCSYCKAVLPRAEVKIPKNDPRKLAGECKRCRTRNARATRKRNPETYRRLRREQNARVMADPTKRLVKSVRDRTNKALVYAKTRKQQGTSSMKYIGCTRDELRQYIEMQFKPGMNWDNYGRQSGRRRAWHIDHIIPLASFDLSKEQERHKAFHYTNLQPLWAADNMKKGSRIIPKAFQPNLLYPPAGPVRAVGGLTPACDIVKK
;
A
#
# COMPACT_ATOMS: atom_id res chain seq x y z
N MET A 1 -74.39 27.71 50.07
CA MET A 1 -73.40 27.00 49.21
C MET A 1 -73.84 25.61 48.70
N CYS A 2 -74.93 25.00 49.21
CA CYS A 2 -75.33 23.61 48.90
C CYS A 2 -75.91 23.41 47.47
N ALA A 3 -76.78 24.31 46.99
CA ALA A 3 -77.48 24.15 45.71
C ALA A 3 -76.55 24.21 44.47
N LYS A 4 -75.48 25.03 44.50
CA LYS A 4 -74.50 25.12 43.40
C LYS A 4 -73.69 23.81 43.26
N LYS A 5 -73.28 23.21 44.39
CA LYS A 5 -72.58 21.92 44.43
C LYS A 5 -73.49 20.77 43.94
N HIS A 6 -74.76 20.78 44.34
CA HIS A 6 -75.75 19.81 43.87
C HIS A 6 -75.98 19.90 42.36
N LYS A 7 -76.21 21.11 41.82
CA LYS A 7 -76.37 21.33 40.37
C LYS A 7 -75.15 20.87 39.57
N ALA A 8 -73.92 21.10 40.07
CA ALA A 8 -72.69 20.62 39.42
C ALA A 8 -72.60 19.08 39.41
N LYS A 9 -72.97 18.42 40.52
CA LYS A 9 -73.01 16.94 40.61
C LYS A 9 -74.05 16.35 39.64
N CYS A 10 -75.24 16.93 39.57
CA CYS A 10 -76.28 16.52 38.62
C CYS A 10 -75.85 16.69 37.16
N ARG A 11 -75.21 17.82 36.82
CA ARG A 11 -74.64 18.04 35.46
C ARG A 11 -73.57 17.01 35.11
N LYS A 12 -72.69 16.66 36.05
CA LYS A 12 -71.65 15.64 35.84
C LYS A 12 -72.25 14.25 35.62
N ILE A 13 -73.23 13.86 36.43
CA ILE A 13 -73.95 12.57 36.27
C ILE A 13 -74.69 12.54 34.93
N TRP A 14 -75.37 13.63 34.56
CA TRP A 14 -76.06 13.74 33.27
C TRP A 14 -75.07 13.68 32.10
N ALA A 15 -73.96 14.41 32.16
CA ALA A 15 -72.93 14.42 31.13
C ALA A 15 -72.32 13.03 30.93
N GLU A 16 -72.06 12.29 32.02
CA GLU A 16 -71.49 10.94 31.92
C GLU A 16 -72.50 9.94 31.36
N LYS A 17 -73.76 9.98 31.82
CA LYS A 17 -74.86 9.15 31.29
C LYS A 17 -75.17 9.43 29.82
N ASN A 18 -74.93 10.65 29.34
CA ASN A 18 -75.20 11.05 27.97
C ASN A 18 -73.93 11.17 27.11
N LYS A 19 -72.77 10.74 27.61
CA LYS A 19 -71.47 10.95 26.95
C LYS A 19 -71.42 10.33 25.56
N GLU A 20 -71.88 9.09 25.42
CA GLU A 20 -71.93 8.38 24.13
C GLU A 20 -72.96 8.99 23.20
N ARG A 21 -74.15 9.32 23.71
CA ARG A 21 -75.19 10.02 22.94
C ARG A 21 -74.68 11.36 22.42
N MET A 22 -74.00 12.14 23.25
CA MET A 22 -73.42 13.43 22.84
C MET A 22 -72.30 13.24 21.82
N ARG A 23 -71.42 12.24 21.99
CA ARG A 23 -70.40 11.89 20.98
C ARG A 23 -71.03 11.55 19.64
N TYR A 24 -72.08 10.71 19.63
CA TYR A 24 -72.81 10.35 18.42
C TYR A 24 -73.46 11.57 17.76
N LEU A 25 -74.13 12.44 18.54
CA LEU A 25 -74.78 13.63 18.00
C LEU A 25 -73.75 14.64 17.43
N ILE A 26 -72.61 14.80 18.11
CA ILE A 26 -71.51 15.65 17.66
C ILE A 26 -70.88 15.09 16.38
N ASP A 27 -70.57 13.80 16.34
CA ASP A 27 -70.05 13.12 15.14
C ASP A 27 -71.03 13.23 13.96
N ARG A 28 -72.33 13.00 14.20
CA ARG A 28 -73.38 13.17 13.20
C ARG A 28 -73.45 14.62 12.70
N TRP A 29 -73.36 15.60 13.59
CA TRP A 29 -73.33 17.02 13.21
C TRP A 29 -72.09 17.35 12.38
N HIS A 30 -70.90 16.86 12.77
CA HIS A 30 -69.68 17.05 12.00
C HIS A 30 -69.73 16.36 10.63
N LYS A 31 -70.29 15.15 10.53
CA LYS A 31 -70.50 14.46 9.24
C LYS A 31 -71.47 15.22 8.33
N LYS A 32 -72.55 15.76 8.90
CA LYS A 32 -73.55 16.54 8.15
C LYS A 32 -73.02 17.91 7.71
N ASN A 33 -72.16 18.54 8.52
CA ASN A 33 -71.54 19.84 8.24
C ASN A 33 -70.06 19.69 7.82
N ARG A 34 -69.70 18.54 7.24
CA ARG A 34 -68.33 18.23 6.85
C ARG A 34 -67.98 19.05 5.61
N ASP A 35 -67.05 19.98 5.76
CA ASP A 35 -66.55 20.79 4.65
C ASP A 35 -65.66 19.94 3.72
N PRO A 36 -66.03 19.74 2.44
CA PRO A 36 -65.22 19.02 1.47
C PRO A 36 -63.79 19.57 1.35
N ASN A 37 -63.59 20.86 1.60
CA ASN A 37 -62.29 21.51 1.55
C ASN A 37 -61.35 21.05 2.69
N THR A 38 -61.90 20.62 3.84
CA THR A 38 -61.09 20.08 4.94
C THR A 38 -60.52 18.71 4.60
N ASP A 39 -61.32 17.84 3.97
CA ASP A 39 -60.86 16.53 3.50
C ASP A 39 -59.83 16.67 2.38
N ALA A 40 -60.06 17.59 1.44
CA ALA A 40 -59.10 17.92 0.39
C ALA A 40 -57.75 18.37 0.97
N ARG A 41 -57.74 19.26 1.98
CA ARG A 41 -56.52 19.71 2.67
C ARG A 41 -55.81 18.58 3.41
N MET A 42 -56.55 17.67 4.05
CA MET A 42 -55.98 16.51 4.75
C MET A 42 -55.38 15.50 3.76
N ALA A 43 -56.07 15.24 2.64
CA ALA A 43 -55.57 14.40 1.56
C ALA A 43 -54.32 15.01 0.90
N GLU A 44 -54.31 16.32 0.64
CA GLU A 44 -53.14 17.03 0.12
C GLU A 44 -51.94 16.94 1.08
N ARG A 45 -52.20 17.08 2.39
CA ARG A 45 -51.17 16.91 3.43
C ARG A 45 -50.62 15.49 3.44
N ALA A 46 -51.47 14.47 3.36
CA ALA A 46 -51.07 13.06 3.31
C ALA A 46 -50.24 12.77 2.04
N ALA A 47 -50.71 13.20 0.88
CA ALA A 47 -50.00 13.05 -0.39
C ALA A 47 -48.63 13.78 -0.37
N ARG A 48 -48.52 14.91 0.34
CA ARG A 48 -47.23 15.60 0.54
C ARG A 48 -46.28 14.79 1.43
N ILE A 49 -46.78 14.13 2.47
CA ILE A 49 -45.97 13.25 3.33
C ILE A 49 -45.47 12.06 2.52
N GLU A 50 -46.37 11.41 1.79
CA GLU A 50 -46.05 10.28 0.90
C GLU A 50 -45.01 10.66 -0.15
N ARG A 51 -45.16 11.80 -0.84
CA ARG A 51 -44.14 12.30 -1.79
C ARG A 51 -42.76 12.47 -1.16
N ARG A 52 -42.70 12.97 0.08
CA ARG A 52 -41.43 13.14 0.81
C ARG A 52 -40.82 11.78 1.16
N GLU A 53 -41.64 10.83 1.61
CA GLU A 53 -41.19 9.47 1.91
C GLU A 53 -40.69 8.75 0.65
N ASN A 54 -41.46 8.81 -0.44
CA ASN A 54 -41.07 8.24 -1.73
C ASN A 54 -39.77 8.85 -2.25
N THR A 55 -39.58 10.17 -2.11
CA THR A 55 -38.31 10.83 -2.49
C THR A 55 -37.13 10.29 -1.66
N ARG A 56 -37.32 10.09 -0.35
CA ARG A 56 -36.29 9.53 0.53
C ARG A 56 -35.94 8.09 0.14
N VAL A 57 -36.94 7.24 -0.07
CA VAL A 57 -36.77 5.84 -0.47
C VAL A 57 -36.09 5.76 -1.84
N LEU A 58 -36.54 6.55 -2.81
CA LEU A 58 -35.97 6.61 -4.16
C LEU A 58 -34.47 6.94 -4.12
N MET A 59 -34.04 7.90 -3.30
CA MET A 59 -32.62 8.22 -3.16
C MET A 59 -31.79 7.04 -2.65
N VAL A 60 -32.32 6.25 -1.72
CA VAL A 60 -31.64 5.05 -1.19
C VAL A 60 -31.55 3.97 -2.28
N VAL A 61 -32.66 3.69 -2.98
CA VAL A 61 -32.73 2.70 -4.04
C VAL A 61 -31.78 3.06 -5.20
N VAL A 62 -31.81 4.31 -5.67
CA VAL A 62 -30.92 4.80 -6.74
C VAL A 62 -29.45 4.65 -6.34
N LYS A 63 -29.11 4.97 -5.08
CA LYS A 63 -27.74 4.81 -4.58
C LYS A 63 -27.30 3.34 -4.55
N GLN A 64 -28.19 2.45 -4.17
CA GLN A 64 -27.94 1.01 -4.15
C GLN A 64 -27.73 0.46 -5.57
N LEU A 65 -28.64 0.77 -6.50
CA LEU A 65 -28.55 0.35 -7.90
C LEU A 65 -27.26 0.86 -8.56
N LYS A 66 -26.89 2.12 -8.33
CA LYS A 66 -25.60 2.68 -8.81
C LYS A 66 -24.41 1.90 -8.25
N ARG A 67 -24.44 1.54 -6.97
CA ARG A 67 -23.35 0.76 -6.35
C ARG A 67 -23.23 -0.63 -6.99
N GLU A 68 -24.35 -1.29 -7.22
CA GLU A 68 -24.39 -2.62 -7.84
C GLU A 68 -23.89 -2.58 -9.28
N ALA A 69 -24.32 -1.58 -10.07
CA ALA A 69 -23.82 -1.36 -11.42
C ALA A 69 -22.30 -1.13 -11.43
N MET A 70 -21.80 -0.23 -10.58
CA MET A 70 -20.36 0.02 -10.45
C MET A 70 -19.58 -1.23 -10.03
N PHE A 71 -20.12 -2.04 -9.12
CA PHE A 71 -19.48 -3.29 -8.70
C PHE A 71 -19.39 -4.28 -9.86
N ARG A 72 -20.50 -4.46 -10.59
CA ARG A 72 -20.61 -5.35 -11.76
C ARG A 72 -19.63 -4.96 -12.87
N GLU A 73 -19.49 -3.67 -13.13
CA GLU A 73 -18.58 -3.13 -14.15
C GLU A 73 -17.13 -3.00 -13.67
N GLY A 74 -16.83 -3.39 -12.42
CA GLY A 74 -15.48 -3.30 -11.87
C GLY A 74 -14.99 -1.86 -11.73
N LEU A 75 -15.88 -0.92 -11.41
CA LEU A 75 -15.60 0.51 -11.25
C LEU A 75 -15.51 0.92 -9.77
N ALA A 76 -14.77 2.00 -9.51
CA ALA A 76 -14.69 2.63 -8.20
C ALA A 76 -14.52 4.15 -8.33
N SER A 77 -14.97 4.87 -7.31
CA SER A 77 -14.86 6.33 -7.24
C SER A 77 -13.65 6.78 -6.44
N CYS A 78 -13.08 7.93 -6.80
CA CYS A 78 -12.10 8.59 -5.96
C CYS A 78 -12.79 9.45 -4.88
N SER A 79 -12.46 9.23 -3.60
CA SER A 79 -13.00 10.02 -2.48
C SER A 79 -12.69 11.51 -2.58
N TYR A 80 -11.60 11.89 -3.25
CA TYR A 80 -11.15 13.29 -3.37
C TYR A 80 -11.66 13.97 -4.64
N CYS A 81 -11.35 13.43 -5.81
CA CYS A 81 -11.72 14.07 -7.09
C CYS A 81 -13.03 13.57 -7.70
N LYS A 82 -13.73 12.64 -7.03
CA LYS A 82 -15.03 12.06 -7.45
C LYS A 82 -15.06 11.32 -8.79
N ALA A 83 -13.94 11.31 -9.52
CA ALA A 83 -13.78 10.53 -10.76
C ALA A 83 -14.11 9.05 -10.54
N VAL A 84 -14.86 8.49 -11.48
CA VAL A 84 -15.15 7.05 -11.60
C VAL A 84 -14.09 6.43 -12.51
N LEU A 85 -13.44 5.37 -12.03
CA LEU A 85 -12.27 4.75 -12.65
C LEU A 85 -12.37 3.23 -12.50
N PRO A 86 -11.61 2.45 -13.29
CA PRO A 86 -11.44 1.03 -13.04
C PRO A 86 -10.99 0.78 -11.60
N ARG A 87 -11.60 -0.21 -10.94
CA ARG A 87 -11.34 -0.57 -9.54
C ARG A 87 -9.86 -0.83 -9.28
N ALA A 88 -9.14 -1.41 -10.24
CA ALA A 88 -7.70 -1.67 -10.18
C ALA A 88 -6.84 -0.39 -10.05
N GLU A 89 -7.34 0.76 -10.52
CA GLU A 89 -6.63 2.04 -10.48
C GLU A 89 -6.88 2.84 -9.20
N VAL A 90 -7.89 2.45 -8.43
CA VAL A 90 -8.28 3.08 -7.18
C VAL A 90 -7.77 2.25 -6.01
N LYS A 91 -6.96 2.85 -5.12
CA LYS A 91 -6.57 2.17 -3.88
C LYS A 91 -7.73 2.23 -2.90
N ILE A 92 -8.43 1.12 -2.79
CA ILE A 92 -9.53 0.94 -1.86
C ILE A 92 -8.95 0.36 -0.55
N PRO A 93 -9.30 0.93 0.61
CA PRO A 93 -8.93 0.37 1.91
C PRO A 93 -9.40 -1.08 2.06
N LYS A 94 -8.56 -1.95 2.63
CA LYS A 94 -8.83 -3.40 2.77
C LYS A 94 -9.89 -3.74 3.83
N ASN A 95 -10.35 -2.77 4.60
CA ASN A 95 -11.26 -2.98 5.73
C ASN A 95 -12.70 -3.28 5.29
N ASP A 96 -13.09 -2.94 4.06
CA ASP A 96 -14.39 -3.28 3.50
C ASP A 96 -14.22 -3.61 2.00
N PRO A 97 -14.26 -4.89 1.61
CA PRO A 97 -14.16 -5.29 0.20
C PRO A 97 -15.29 -4.72 -0.68
N ARG A 98 -16.46 -4.44 -0.10
CA ARG A 98 -17.63 -3.87 -0.80
C ARG A 98 -17.54 -2.36 -0.94
N LYS A 99 -16.49 -1.72 -0.42
CA LYS A 99 -16.23 -0.30 -0.62
C LYS A 99 -15.86 -0.05 -2.08
N LEU A 100 -16.54 0.91 -2.70
CA LEU A 100 -16.29 1.36 -4.09
C LEU A 100 -15.76 2.80 -4.13
N ALA A 101 -15.09 3.22 -3.06
CA ALA A 101 -14.52 4.56 -2.93
C ALA A 101 -13.11 4.47 -2.32
N GLY A 102 -12.15 5.13 -2.95
CA GLY A 102 -10.76 5.13 -2.49
C GLY A 102 -9.92 6.26 -3.08
N GLU A 103 -8.60 6.06 -3.14
CA GLU A 103 -7.69 7.08 -3.67
C GLU A 103 -7.18 6.70 -5.06
N CYS A 104 -7.52 7.49 -6.08
CA CYS A 104 -6.90 7.34 -7.39
C CYS A 104 -5.41 7.69 -7.32
N LYS A 105 -4.62 7.17 -8.26
CA LYS A 105 -3.17 7.38 -8.35
C LYS A 105 -2.78 8.86 -8.28
N ARG A 106 -3.52 9.73 -8.99
CA ARG A 106 -3.29 11.18 -9.02
C ARG A 106 -3.47 11.82 -7.64
N CYS A 107 -4.60 11.57 -6.99
CA CYS A 107 -4.90 12.11 -5.66
C CYS A 107 -3.91 11.61 -4.61
N ARG A 108 -3.54 10.33 -4.66
CA ARG A 108 -2.55 9.74 -3.75
C ARG A 108 -1.19 10.41 -3.87
N THR A 109 -0.68 10.60 -5.09
CA THR A 109 0.60 11.29 -5.32
C THR A 109 0.55 12.74 -4.83
N ARG A 110 -0.53 13.47 -5.14
CA ARG A 110 -0.73 14.85 -4.68
C ARG A 110 -0.77 14.95 -3.16
N ASN A 111 -1.59 14.11 -2.51
CA ASN A 111 -1.74 14.09 -1.06
C ASN A 111 -0.41 13.74 -0.38
N ALA A 112 0.32 12.74 -0.88
CA ALA A 112 1.63 12.37 -0.36
C ALA A 112 2.65 13.52 -0.46
N ARG A 113 2.64 14.30 -1.55
CA ARG A 113 3.48 15.49 -1.68
C ARG A 113 3.08 16.59 -0.68
N ALA A 114 1.78 16.85 -0.54
CA ALA A 114 1.26 17.83 0.40
C ALA A 114 1.61 17.48 1.85
N THR A 115 1.47 16.21 2.26
CA THR A 115 1.84 15.73 3.60
C THR A 115 3.33 15.96 3.89
N ARG A 116 4.22 15.66 2.93
CA ARG A 116 5.67 15.90 3.07
C ARG A 116 6.01 17.39 3.23
N LYS A 117 5.27 18.28 2.55
CA LYS A 117 5.46 19.74 2.64
C LYS A 117 4.91 20.30 3.96
N ARG A 118 3.75 19.81 4.43
CA ARG A 118 3.09 20.30 5.64
C ARG A 118 3.84 19.90 6.91
N ASN A 119 4.42 18.70 6.97
CA ASN A 119 5.17 18.22 8.14
C ASN A 119 6.53 17.63 7.71
N PRO A 120 7.48 18.50 7.34
CA PRO A 120 8.79 18.07 6.84
C PRO A 120 9.61 17.38 7.93
N GLU A 121 9.47 17.79 9.18
CA GLU A 121 10.22 17.23 10.31
C GLU A 121 9.83 15.78 10.58
N THR A 122 8.53 15.49 10.70
CA THR A 122 8.04 14.12 10.91
C THR A 122 8.46 13.21 9.75
N TYR A 123 8.39 13.70 8.51
CA TYR A 123 8.88 12.96 7.36
C TYR A 123 10.39 12.66 7.45
N ARG A 124 11.21 13.64 7.82
CA ARG A 124 12.66 13.45 8.02
C ARG A 124 12.95 12.45 9.14
N ARG A 125 12.25 12.55 10.27
CA ARG A 125 12.36 11.62 11.41
C ARG A 125 12.06 10.18 11.00
N LEU A 126 10.87 9.94 10.43
CA LEU A 126 10.46 8.62 9.96
C LEU A 126 11.44 8.04 8.92
N ARG A 127 11.97 8.88 8.03
CA ARG A 127 12.98 8.46 7.06
C ARG A 127 14.30 8.08 7.72
N ARG A 128 14.74 8.80 8.76
CA ARG A 128 15.93 8.45 9.55
C ARG A 128 15.74 7.12 10.27
N GLU A 129 14.62 6.92 10.95
CA GLU A 129 14.29 5.67 11.63
C GLU A 129 14.25 4.48 10.66
N GLN A 130 13.59 4.65 9.51
CA GLN A 130 13.55 3.62 8.47
C GLN A 130 14.94 3.31 7.92
N ASN A 131 15.78 4.32 7.71
CA ASN A 131 17.16 4.13 7.29
C ASN A 131 17.96 3.40 8.38
N ALA A 132 17.83 3.77 9.66
CA ALA A 132 18.51 3.11 10.77
C ALA A 132 18.17 1.61 10.83
N ARG A 133 16.88 1.25 10.71
CA ARG A 133 16.42 -0.16 10.63
C ARG A 133 17.03 -0.93 9.45
N VAL A 134 17.24 -0.26 8.31
CA VAL A 134 17.89 -0.88 7.14
C VAL A 134 19.39 -1.02 7.34
N MET A 135 20.04 -0.05 8.00
CA MET A 135 21.48 -0.09 8.25
C MET A 135 21.87 -1.09 9.34
N ALA A 136 20.96 -1.36 10.29
CA ALA A 136 21.16 -2.35 11.35
C ALA A 136 21.23 -3.79 10.84
N ASP A 137 20.64 -4.08 9.66
CA ASP A 137 20.66 -5.40 9.04
C ASP A 137 21.67 -5.43 7.89
N PRO A 138 22.78 -6.19 8.00
CA PRO A 138 23.81 -6.25 6.97
C PRO A 138 23.28 -6.67 5.60
N THR A 139 22.36 -7.64 5.53
CA THR A 139 21.75 -8.10 4.28
C THR A 139 20.93 -6.97 3.64
N LYS A 140 20.10 -6.26 4.42
CA LYS A 140 19.31 -5.14 3.89
C LYS A 140 20.20 -3.99 3.42
N ARG A 141 21.27 -3.70 4.15
CA ARG A 141 22.26 -2.67 3.79
C ARG A 141 23.02 -3.03 2.51
N LEU A 142 23.48 -4.27 2.38
CA LEU A 142 24.11 -4.83 1.17
C LEU A 142 23.21 -4.67 -0.05
N VAL A 143 21.99 -5.21 0.03
CA VAL A 143 21.01 -5.17 -1.06
C VAL A 143 20.65 -3.72 -1.44
N LYS A 144 20.54 -2.83 -0.45
CA LYS A 144 20.30 -1.40 -0.71
C LYS A 144 21.45 -0.79 -1.50
N SER A 145 22.71 -1.03 -1.10
CA SER A 145 23.88 -0.47 -1.79
C SER A 145 24.00 -0.95 -3.22
N VAL A 146 23.86 -2.26 -3.47
CA VAL A 146 23.92 -2.81 -4.84
C VAL A 146 22.80 -2.22 -5.70
N ARG A 147 21.56 -2.18 -5.18
CA ARG A 147 20.42 -1.58 -5.87
C ARG A 147 20.66 -0.11 -6.23
N ASP A 148 21.17 0.67 -5.28
CA ASP A 148 21.47 2.09 -5.48
C ASP A 148 22.57 2.25 -6.55
N ARG A 149 23.58 1.38 -6.56
CA ARG A 149 24.64 1.39 -7.56
C ARG A 149 24.12 1.05 -8.96
N THR A 150 23.31 -0.01 -9.09
CA THR A 150 22.67 -0.40 -10.36
C THR A 150 21.81 0.74 -10.91
N ASN A 151 20.94 1.33 -10.07
CA ASN A 151 20.07 2.41 -10.53
C ASN A 151 20.88 3.64 -10.97
N LYS A 152 21.92 4.02 -10.23
CA LYS A 152 22.80 5.14 -10.63
C LYS A 152 23.52 4.86 -11.94
N ALA A 153 24.03 3.64 -12.13
CA ALA A 153 24.70 3.27 -13.36
C ALA A 153 23.77 3.37 -14.58
N LEU A 154 22.54 2.88 -14.46
CA LEU A 154 21.53 2.98 -15.53
C LEU A 154 21.14 4.44 -15.82
N VAL A 155 20.96 5.27 -14.79
CA VAL A 155 20.68 6.70 -14.97
C VAL A 155 21.83 7.40 -15.71
N TYR A 156 23.08 7.14 -15.34
CA TYR A 156 24.22 7.72 -16.04
C TYR A 156 24.35 7.24 -17.48
N ALA A 157 24.00 5.97 -17.74
CA ALA A 157 23.90 5.43 -19.09
C ALA A 157 22.62 5.87 -19.85
N LYS A 158 21.86 6.85 -19.33
CA LYS A 158 20.63 7.39 -19.92
C LYS A 158 19.58 6.32 -20.25
N THR A 159 19.55 5.25 -19.47
CA THR A 159 18.63 4.13 -19.63
C THR A 159 17.86 3.87 -18.33
N ARG A 160 16.88 2.96 -18.39
CA ARG A 160 16.09 2.52 -17.25
C ARG A 160 15.91 1.02 -17.27
N LYS A 161 15.61 0.46 -16.10
CA LYS A 161 15.20 -0.93 -15.99
C LYS A 161 13.93 -1.18 -16.80
N GLN A 162 13.83 -2.38 -17.36
CA GLN A 162 12.59 -2.84 -17.97
C GLN A 162 11.44 -2.82 -16.94
N GLN A 163 10.23 -2.55 -17.42
CA GLN A 163 9.05 -2.51 -16.56
C GLN A 163 8.85 -3.87 -15.87
N GLY A 164 8.64 -3.86 -14.56
CA GLY A 164 8.50 -5.08 -13.76
C GLY A 164 9.82 -5.73 -13.32
N THR A 165 10.97 -5.31 -13.87
CA THR A 165 12.27 -5.90 -13.52
C THR A 165 12.85 -5.32 -12.24
N SER A 166 13.15 -6.20 -11.27
CA SER A 166 13.82 -5.84 -10.03
C SER A 166 15.35 -5.81 -10.22
N SER A 167 16.06 -5.01 -9.41
CA SER A 167 17.53 -5.02 -9.44
C SER A 167 18.12 -6.38 -9.03
N MET A 168 17.39 -7.17 -8.23
CA MET A 168 17.84 -8.53 -7.87
C MET A 168 17.86 -9.47 -9.08
N LYS A 169 17.01 -9.23 -10.09
CA LYS A 169 17.02 -10.01 -11.33
C LYS A 169 18.34 -9.86 -12.10
N TYR A 170 18.93 -8.67 -12.08
CA TYR A 170 20.26 -8.45 -12.67
C TYR A 170 21.38 -9.03 -11.82
N ILE A 171 21.22 -9.00 -10.49
CA ILE A 171 22.20 -9.58 -9.56
C ILE A 171 22.30 -11.10 -9.76
N GLY A 172 21.21 -11.78 -10.08
CA GLY A 172 21.24 -13.20 -10.47
C GLY A 172 21.26 -14.18 -9.31
N CYS A 173 21.10 -13.71 -8.07
CA CYS A 173 20.96 -14.57 -6.89
C CYS A 173 19.97 -13.98 -5.87
N THR A 174 19.65 -14.76 -4.85
CA THR A 174 18.88 -14.32 -3.69
C THR A 174 19.68 -13.36 -2.82
N ARG A 175 19.01 -12.72 -1.85
CA ARG A 175 19.65 -11.76 -0.94
C ARG A 175 20.64 -12.43 0.01
N ASP A 176 20.33 -13.64 0.44
CA ASP A 176 21.13 -14.38 1.40
C ASP A 176 22.34 -15.02 0.71
N GLU A 177 22.15 -15.57 -0.50
CA GLU A 177 23.27 -16.01 -1.35
C GLU A 177 24.24 -14.88 -1.66
N LEU A 178 23.74 -13.67 -1.99
CA LEU A 178 24.60 -12.51 -2.22
C LEU A 178 25.44 -12.18 -0.98
N ARG A 179 24.83 -12.24 0.20
CA ARG A 179 25.52 -11.98 1.46
C ARG A 179 26.61 -13.01 1.71
N GLN A 180 26.28 -14.30 1.61
CA GLN A 180 27.23 -15.39 1.79
C GLN A 180 28.37 -15.30 0.77
N TYR A 181 28.06 -15.03 -0.49
CA TYR A 181 29.04 -14.87 -1.55
C TYR A 181 30.06 -13.75 -1.27
N ILE A 182 29.59 -12.62 -0.71
CA ILE A 182 30.47 -11.51 -0.32
C ILE A 182 31.28 -11.86 0.95
N GLU A 183 30.66 -12.50 1.94
CA GLU A 183 31.33 -12.96 3.18
C GLU A 183 32.49 -13.92 2.87
N MET A 184 32.29 -14.86 1.95
CA MET A 184 33.33 -15.83 1.54
C MET A 184 34.56 -15.18 0.90
N GLN A 185 34.44 -13.94 0.42
CA GLN A 185 35.53 -13.20 -0.23
C GLN A 185 36.22 -12.20 0.72
N PHE A 186 35.83 -12.17 2.00
CA PHE A 186 36.44 -11.27 2.97
C PHE A 186 37.93 -11.55 3.17
N LYS A 187 38.72 -10.47 3.11
CA LYS A 187 40.14 -10.49 3.46
C LYS A 187 40.31 -10.32 4.97
N PRO A 188 41.49 -10.66 5.54
CA PRO A 188 41.77 -10.47 6.95
C PRO A 188 41.38 -9.06 7.42
N GLY A 189 40.53 -8.99 8.45
CA GLY A 189 40.01 -7.75 9.02
C GLY A 189 38.74 -7.21 8.39
N MET A 190 38.20 -7.78 7.30
CA MET A 190 36.89 -7.41 6.76
C MET A 190 35.76 -8.07 7.56
N ASN A 191 34.76 -7.29 7.95
CA ASN A 191 33.53 -7.77 8.57
C ASN A 191 32.37 -6.82 8.27
N TRP A 192 31.15 -7.16 8.67
CA TRP A 192 30.02 -6.26 8.38
C TRP A 192 30.06 -4.95 9.15
N ASP A 193 30.74 -4.86 10.30
CA ASP A 193 30.80 -3.62 11.08
C ASP A 193 31.61 -2.55 10.34
N ASN A 194 32.65 -2.97 9.62
CA ASN A 194 33.47 -2.10 8.78
C ASN A 194 33.03 -2.00 7.30
N TYR A 195 31.78 -2.33 7.01
CA TYR A 195 31.19 -2.15 5.68
C TYR A 195 30.71 -0.71 5.42
N GLY A 196 31.30 -0.08 4.40
CA GLY A 196 30.76 1.13 3.78
C GLY A 196 31.25 2.44 4.39
N ARG A 197 30.73 3.55 3.85
CA ARG A 197 31.17 4.93 4.16
C ARG A 197 30.92 5.36 5.62
N GLN A 198 30.12 4.61 6.36
CA GLN A 198 29.67 4.93 7.72
C GLN A 198 30.64 4.43 8.80
N SER A 199 31.59 3.54 8.46
CA SER A 199 32.41 2.81 9.43
C SER A 199 33.72 3.49 9.87
N GLY A 200 33.88 4.81 9.68
CA GLY A 200 35.13 5.51 10.05
C GLY A 200 36.29 5.25 9.07
N ARG A 201 36.87 6.31 8.53
CA ARG A 201 37.54 6.34 7.21
C ARG A 201 38.97 5.78 7.12
N ARG A 202 39.32 4.68 7.80
CA ARG A 202 40.65 4.04 7.57
C ARG A 202 40.62 2.56 7.22
N ARG A 203 39.65 1.79 7.72
CA ARG A 203 39.56 0.34 7.49
C ARG A 203 38.15 -0.09 7.08
N ALA A 204 37.52 0.70 6.22
CA ALA A 204 36.22 0.34 5.66
C ALA A 204 36.41 -0.36 4.31
N TRP A 205 35.62 -1.40 4.04
CA TRP A 205 35.53 -2.00 2.70
C TRP A 205 34.23 -1.59 2.00
N HIS A 206 34.27 -1.61 0.68
CA HIS A 206 33.17 -1.29 -0.22
C HIS A 206 32.92 -2.47 -1.15
N ILE A 207 31.72 -2.51 -1.73
CA ILE A 207 31.45 -3.42 -2.85
C ILE A 207 32.02 -2.78 -4.11
N ASP A 208 32.87 -3.52 -4.80
CA ASP A 208 33.46 -3.18 -6.08
C ASP A 208 32.97 -4.13 -7.18
N HIS A 209 33.08 -3.69 -8.43
CA HIS A 209 32.88 -4.55 -9.59
C HIS A 209 34.23 -5.02 -10.11
N ILE A 210 34.45 -6.33 -10.22
CA ILE A 210 35.70 -6.92 -10.70
C ILE A 210 36.02 -6.34 -12.09
N ILE A 211 35.10 -6.52 -13.03
CA ILE A 211 35.06 -5.80 -14.30
C ILE A 211 34.29 -4.49 -14.08
N PRO A 212 34.93 -3.33 -14.27
CA PRO A 212 34.29 -2.04 -14.05
C PRO A 212 33.04 -1.85 -14.92
N LEU A 213 32.01 -1.21 -14.35
CA LEU A 213 30.77 -0.91 -15.08
C LEU A 213 30.99 -0.06 -16.35
N ALA A 214 32.09 0.70 -16.41
CA ALA A 214 32.46 1.49 -17.59
C ALA A 214 32.88 0.64 -18.79
N SER A 215 33.20 -0.64 -18.57
CA SER A 215 33.57 -1.59 -19.63
C SER A 215 32.36 -2.26 -20.30
N PHE A 216 31.14 -2.04 -19.78
CA PHE A 216 29.91 -2.65 -20.30
C PHE A 216 29.05 -1.63 -21.05
N ASP A 217 28.43 -2.08 -22.13
CA ASP A 217 27.38 -1.32 -22.81
C ASP A 217 26.03 -1.52 -22.11
N LEU A 218 25.75 -0.67 -21.11
CA LEU A 218 24.52 -0.76 -20.32
C LEU A 218 23.26 -0.41 -21.12
N SER A 219 23.34 -0.02 -22.40
CA SER A 219 22.15 0.08 -23.23
C SER A 219 21.56 -1.31 -23.54
N LYS A 220 22.41 -2.35 -23.62
CA LYS A 220 22.04 -3.73 -23.93
C LYS A 220 21.66 -4.51 -22.67
N GLU A 221 20.57 -5.27 -22.72
CA GLU A 221 20.05 -6.00 -21.55
C GLU A 221 20.99 -7.12 -21.09
N GLN A 222 21.58 -7.84 -22.05
CA GLN A 222 22.52 -8.94 -21.78
C GLN A 222 23.77 -8.44 -21.05
N GLU A 223 24.28 -7.28 -21.45
CA GLU A 223 25.43 -6.63 -20.81
C GLU A 223 25.11 -6.16 -19.40
N ARG A 224 23.87 -5.69 -19.12
CA ARG A 224 23.44 -5.36 -17.75
C ARG A 224 23.47 -6.58 -16.83
N HIS A 225 23.03 -7.73 -17.33
CA HIS A 225 23.05 -8.96 -16.56
C HIS A 225 24.47 -9.35 -16.18
N LYS A 226 25.42 -9.32 -17.12
CA LYS A 226 26.84 -9.57 -16.82
C LYS A 226 27.42 -8.53 -15.86
N ALA A 227 27.16 -7.25 -16.14
CA ALA A 227 27.70 -6.13 -15.40
C ALA A 227 27.33 -6.17 -13.91
N PHE A 228 26.06 -6.47 -13.60
CA PHE A 228 25.55 -6.44 -12.23
C PHE A 228 25.46 -7.81 -11.56
N HIS A 229 25.84 -8.89 -12.24
CA HIS A 229 25.79 -10.24 -11.69
C HIS A 229 26.61 -10.33 -10.40
N TYR A 230 26.15 -11.12 -9.43
CA TYR A 230 26.83 -11.26 -8.14
C TYR A 230 28.28 -11.71 -8.30
N THR A 231 28.58 -12.55 -9.29
CA THR A 231 29.95 -13.00 -9.58
C THR A 231 30.88 -11.85 -9.97
N ASN A 232 30.38 -10.79 -10.59
CA ASN A 232 31.17 -9.60 -10.91
C ASN A 232 31.35 -8.67 -9.69
N LEU A 233 30.84 -9.01 -8.51
CA LEU A 233 30.94 -8.20 -7.29
C LEU A 233 32.01 -8.77 -6.34
N GLN A 234 32.78 -7.89 -5.71
CA GLN A 234 33.78 -8.27 -4.71
C GLN A 234 33.81 -7.27 -3.55
N PRO A 235 34.13 -7.72 -2.32
CA PRO A 235 34.54 -6.81 -1.26
C PRO A 235 35.95 -6.30 -1.53
N LEU A 236 36.14 -4.98 -1.49
CA LEU A 236 37.43 -4.34 -1.68
C LEU A 236 37.61 -3.22 -0.66
N TRP A 237 38.79 -3.11 -0.07
CA TRP A 237 39.09 -2.00 0.83
C TRP A 237 38.82 -0.67 0.14
N ALA A 238 38.21 0.28 0.85
CA ALA A 238 37.78 1.54 0.26
C ALA A 238 38.93 2.29 -0.41
N ALA A 239 40.12 2.29 0.21
CA ALA A 239 41.33 2.88 -0.35
C ALA A 239 41.74 2.20 -1.68
N ASP A 240 41.72 0.87 -1.73
CA ASP A 240 42.09 0.10 -2.92
C ASP A 240 41.06 0.28 -4.04
N ASN A 241 39.77 0.34 -3.70
CA ASN A 241 38.71 0.60 -4.65
C ASN A 241 38.86 2.00 -5.29
N MET A 242 39.13 3.03 -4.48
CA MET A 242 39.40 4.38 -4.98
C MET A 242 40.64 4.42 -5.87
N LYS A 243 41.71 3.70 -5.49
CA LYS A 243 42.92 3.59 -6.31
C LYS A 243 42.62 2.86 -7.63
N LYS A 244 41.89 1.74 -7.61
CA LYS A 244 41.56 0.91 -8.79
C LYS A 244 40.82 1.71 -9.86
N GLY A 245 39.82 2.50 -9.47
CA GLY A 245 39.00 3.27 -10.40
C GLY A 245 38.33 2.36 -11.44
N SER A 246 38.44 2.71 -12.73
CA SER A 246 37.90 1.93 -13.85
C SER A 246 38.91 0.98 -14.51
N ARG A 247 40.02 0.66 -13.84
CA ARG A 247 41.01 -0.27 -14.38
C ARG A 247 40.64 -1.72 -14.11
N ILE A 248 40.87 -2.58 -15.10
CA ILE A 248 40.79 -4.03 -14.96
C ILE A 248 42.14 -4.51 -14.41
N ILE A 249 42.13 -5.18 -13.25
CA ILE A 249 43.35 -5.70 -12.63
C ILE A 249 43.45 -7.20 -13.00
N PRO A 250 44.47 -7.63 -13.77
CA PRO A 250 44.54 -8.99 -14.33
C PRO A 250 44.49 -10.12 -13.30
N LYS A 251 44.97 -9.89 -12.07
CA LYS A 251 44.98 -10.90 -10.99
C LYS A 251 43.58 -11.29 -10.47
N ALA A 252 42.54 -10.52 -10.80
CA ALA A 252 41.14 -10.80 -10.46
C ALA A 252 40.36 -11.47 -11.61
N PHE A 253 41.03 -11.80 -12.72
CA PHE A 253 40.42 -12.49 -13.86
C PHE A 253 40.18 -13.95 -13.50
N GLN A 254 39.04 -14.25 -12.87
CA GLN A 254 38.53 -15.62 -12.81
C GLN A 254 37.87 -15.91 -14.17
N PRO A 255 38.42 -16.81 -15.01
CA PRO A 255 37.93 -17.05 -16.37
C PRO A 255 36.45 -17.47 -16.46
N ASN A 256 35.87 -17.96 -15.36
CA ASN A 256 34.44 -18.30 -15.24
C ASN A 256 33.49 -17.07 -15.25
N LEU A 257 34.01 -15.84 -15.24
CA LEU A 257 33.20 -14.60 -15.20
C LEU A 257 32.60 -14.18 -16.55
N LEU A 258 33.08 -14.73 -17.66
CA LEU A 258 32.56 -14.44 -19.00
C LEU A 258 31.33 -15.29 -19.37
N TYR A 259 31.13 -16.43 -18.69
CA TYR A 259 30.02 -17.36 -18.89
C TYR A 259 29.43 -17.78 -17.53
N PRO A 260 28.32 -17.16 -17.06
CA PRO A 260 27.61 -17.73 -15.91
C PRO A 260 27.16 -19.16 -16.28
N PRO A 261 27.30 -20.15 -15.37
CA PRO A 261 26.82 -21.48 -15.64
C PRO A 261 25.32 -21.43 -15.96
N ALA A 262 24.95 -22.01 -17.10
CA ALA A 262 23.56 -22.13 -17.48
C ALA A 262 22.87 -23.13 -16.55
N GLY A 263 22.19 -22.64 -15.53
CA GLY A 263 21.25 -23.42 -14.72
C GLY A 263 21.55 -23.48 -13.22
N PRO A 264 20.56 -23.92 -12.41
CA PRO A 264 20.73 -24.07 -10.98
C PRO A 264 21.75 -25.17 -10.70
N VAL A 265 22.82 -24.82 -9.99
CA VAL A 265 23.80 -25.79 -9.48
C VAL A 265 23.07 -26.68 -8.47
N ARG A 266 22.74 -27.91 -8.88
CA ARG A 266 22.32 -28.95 -7.94
C ARG A 266 23.49 -29.23 -7.00
N ALA A 267 23.22 -29.17 -5.70
CA ALA A 267 24.17 -29.53 -4.65
C ALA A 267 24.73 -30.94 -4.91
N VAL A 268 26.03 -31.04 -5.14
CA VAL A 268 26.75 -32.31 -5.18
C VAL A 268 26.95 -32.73 -3.74
N GLY A 269 26.40 -33.89 -3.38
CA GLY A 269 26.48 -34.47 -2.04
C GLY A 269 27.93 -34.65 -1.61
N GLY A 270 28.20 -34.26 -0.36
CA GLY A 270 29.48 -34.52 0.28
C GLY A 270 29.70 -36.01 0.46
N LEU A 271 30.81 -36.51 -0.08
CA LEU A 271 31.42 -37.76 0.34
C LEU A 271 32.00 -37.54 1.74
N THR A 272 31.41 -38.18 2.73
CA THR A 272 31.98 -38.32 4.07
C THR A 272 33.21 -39.24 4.02
N PRO A 273 34.34 -38.95 4.69
CA PRO A 273 35.41 -39.91 4.85
C PRO A 273 34.99 -40.98 5.87
N ALA A 274 35.12 -42.25 5.47
CA ALA A 274 34.94 -43.40 6.34
C ALA A 274 36.01 -43.41 7.45
N CYS A 275 35.59 -43.61 8.69
CA CYS A 275 36.45 -43.80 9.84
C CYS A 275 36.63 -45.30 10.05
N ASP A 276 37.82 -45.82 9.74
CA ASP A 276 38.20 -47.21 10.00
C ASP A 276 38.38 -47.44 11.51
N ILE A 277 37.51 -48.27 12.09
CA ILE A 277 37.68 -48.83 13.43
C ILE A 277 38.51 -50.11 13.28
N VAL A 278 39.78 -50.03 13.69
CA VAL A 278 40.66 -51.18 13.85
C VAL A 278 40.23 -51.93 15.12
N LYS A 279 39.79 -53.17 14.94
CA LYS A 279 39.64 -54.16 16.02
C LYS A 279 41.02 -54.53 16.57
N LYS A 280 41.22 -54.36 17.88
CA LYS A 280 41.94 -55.28 18.78
C LYS A 280 41.46 -55.03 20.19
#